data_AF-A0A820XZI0-F1
#
_entry.id   AF-A0A820XZI0-F1
#
_cell.length_a   1.000
_cell.length_b   1.000
_cell.length_c   1.000
_cell.angle_alpha   90.00
_cell.angle_beta   90.00
_cell.angle_gamma   90.00
#
_symmetry.space_group_name_H-M   'P 1'
#
loop_
_entity.id
_entity.type
_entity.pdbx_description
1 polymer ?
#
loop_
_entity_poly.entity_id
_entity_poly.type
_entity_poly.pdbx_seq_one_letter_code
_entity_poly.pdbx_strand_id
1 'polypeptide(L)'
;MSTWQQHALSNTAINSQNQLVNNHNNNHGSNSVETSDSLGDINHTSALSGDFGNLFNQSEYSDIELIVESEHFYAHRIILAARSEYFRALLFGGLRESQCNNHTIEIKECKSAAFKVLLQYIYTGRINLLKEKEDTLLDLLGLVHQYGFQQLENSLSIYLKSILSLKNLDLLIIMQMK
;
A
#
# COMPACT_ATOMS: atom_id res chain seq x y z
N MET A 1 -30.24 -25.24 7.43
CA MET A 1 -29.08 -24.35 7.27
C MET A 1 -28.69 -24.37 5.80
N SER A 2 -28.41 -23.20 5.21
CA SER A 2 -27.97 -23.11 3.81
C SER A 2 -26.57 -23.73 3.65
N THR A 3 -26.23 -24.18 2.44
CA THR A 3 -24.93 -24.79 2.10
C THR A 3 -23.74 -23.91 2.52
N TRP A 4 -23.88 -22.59 2.47
CA TRP A 4 -22.88 -21.64 2.97
C TRP A 4 -22.71 -21.65 4.49
N GLN A 5 -23.78 -21.83 5.25
CA GLN A 5 -23.72 -21.91 6.71
C GLN A 5 -22.99 -23.17 7.18
N GLN A 6 -23.11 -24.28 6.45
CA GLN A 6 -22.38 -25.52 6.75
C GLN A 6 -20.89 -25.41 6.39
N HIS A 7 -20.57 -24.75 5.27
CA HIS A 7 -19.18 -24.51 4.86
C HIS A 7 -18.43 -23.59 5.84
N ALA A 8 -19.10 -22.55 6.35
CA ALA A 8 -18.51 -21.65 7.35
C ALA A 8 -18.16 -22.39 8.66
N LEU A 9 -19.05 -23.24 9.17
CA LEU A 9 -18.82 -24.02 10.39
C LEU A 9 -17.71 -25.08 10.22
N SER A 10 -17.56 -25.66 9.03
CA SER A 10 -16.49 -26.60 8.72
C SER A 10 -15.10 -25.93 8.74
N ASN A 11 -14.97 -24.72 8.19
CA ASN A 11 -13.69 -24.01 8.18
C ASN A 11 -13.27 -23.51 9.56
N THR A 12 -14.23 -23.15 10.43
CA THR A 12 -13.93 -22.77 11.82
C THR A 12 -13.42 -23.96 12.65
N ALA A 13 -13.96 -25.17 12.42
CA ALA A 13 -13.54 -26.37 13.14
C ALA A 13 -12.12 -26.83 12.74
N ILE A 14 -11.76 -26.74 11.45
CA ILE A 14 -10.44 -27.12 10.95
C ILE A 14 -9.34 -26.19 11.50
N ASN A 15 -9.63 -24.89 11.62
CA ASN A 15 -8.65 -23.93 12.14
C ASN A 15 -8.41 -24.05 13.66
N SER A 16 -9.33 -24.71 14.38
CA SER A 16 -9.23 -24.94 15.82
C SER A 16 -8.26 -26.08 16.18
N GLN A 17 -7.98 -27.00 15.25
CA GLN A 17 -7.07 -28.13 15.49
C GLN A 17 -5.60 -27.81 15.18
N ASN A 18 -5.31 -26.75 14.42
CA ASN A 18 -3.94 -26.38 14.05
C ASN A 18 -3.23 -25.44 15.04
N GLN A 19 -3.83 -25.11 16.19
CA GLN A 19 -3.23 -24.21 17.18
C GLN A 19 -2.50 -24.88 18.35
N LEU A 20 -2.39 -26.22 18.39
CA LEU A 20 -1.79 -26.92 19.56
C LEU A 20 -0.38 -27.48 19.37
N VAL A 21 0.33 -27.17 18.28
CA VAL A 21 1.71 -27.64 18.11
C VAL A 21 2.61 -26.51 17.61
N ASN A 22 3.18 -25.75 18.55
CA ASN A 22 4.61 -25.39 18.55
C ASN A 22 4.93 -24.53 19.77
N ASN A 23 5.69 -25.13 20.70
CA ASN A 23 6.21 -24.51 21.90
C ASN A 23 7.73 -24.72 21.97
N HIS A 24 8.44 -23.75 22.55
CA HIS A 24 9.87 -23.68 22.94
C HIS A 24 10.87 -23.35 21.81
N ASN A 25 11.81 -22.39 21.94
CA ASN A 25 12.57 -21.92 23.11
C ASN A 25 13.20 -20.52 22.91
N ASN A 26 13.22 -19.72 23.99
CA ASN A 26 14.30 -18.85 24.55
C ASN A 26 15.03 -17.81 23.66
N ASN A 27 15.46 -16.62 24.09
CA ASN A 27 15.41 -15.83 25.33
C ASN A 27 16.31 -14.59 25.04
N HIS A 28 15.86 -13.34 25.21
CA HIS A 28 16.67 -12.28 25.84
C HIS A 28 15.88 -10.99 26.03
N GLY A 29 16.04 -10.42 27.23
CA GLY A 29 15.13 -9.45 27.81
C GLY A 29 15.28 -8.03 27.29
N SER A 30 14.19 -7.30 27.46
CA SER A 30 14.16 -5.88 27.83
C SER A 30 12.79 -5.62 28.45
N ASN A 31 12.77 -5.41 29.77
CA ASN A 31 11.57 -5.09 30.53
C ASN A 31 10.88 -3.86 29.94
N SER A 32 9.66 -4.02 29.45
CA SER A 32 8.70 -2.92 29.34
C SER A 32 7.49 -3.29 30.18
N VAL A 33 7.10 -2.38 31.06
CA VAL A 33 5.94 -2.51 31.93
C VAL A 33 4.70 -2.58 31.04
N GLU A 34 4.16 -3.78 30.85
CA GLU A 34 2.86 -3.97 30.21
C GLU A 34 1.79 -3.34 31.10
N THR A 35 1.29 -2.19 30.68
CA THR A 35 0.17 -1.51 31.35
C THR A 35 -1.12 -2.27 31.04
N SER A 36 -2.03 -2.35 32.02
CA SER A 36 -3.29 -3.09 31.96
C SER A 36 -4.25 -2.65 30.84
N ASP A 37 -4.02 -1.48 30.22
CA ASP A 37 -4.81 -0.98 29.09
C ASP A 37 -4.54 -1.73 27.77
N SER A 38 -3.39 -2.40 27.64
CA SER A 38 -3.00 -3.16 26.44
C SER A 38 -3.78 -4.47 26.28
N LEU A 39 -4.32 -5.04 27.37
CA LEU A 39 -4.97 -6.35 27.35
C LEU A 39 -6.31 -6.33 26.58
N GLY A 40 -6.90 -5.15 26.38
CA GLY A 40 -8.12 -4.95 25.62
C GLY A 40 -7.91 -4.49 24.16
N ASP A 41 -6.68 -4.21 23.73
CA ASP A 41 -6.43 -3.66 22.40
C ASP A 41 -6.32 -4.78 21.35
N ILE A 42 -7.33 -4.90 20.49
CA ILE A 42 -7.34 -5.86 19.38
C ILE A 42 -6.81 -5.15 18.12
N ASN A 43 -5.57 -5.46 17.75
CA ASN A 43 -4.93 -4.88 16.56
C ASN A 43 -4.80 -5.89 15.42
N HIS A 44 -5.69 -5.78 14.43
CA HIS A 44 -5.67 -6.58 13.19
C HIS A 44 -5.31 -5.77 11.94
N THR A 45 -4.67 -4.61 12.12
CA THR A 45 -4.35 -3.69 11.01
C THR A 45 -3.53 -4.36 9.91
N SER A 46 -2.65 -5.29 10.27
CA SER A 46 -1.83 -6.02 9.30
C SER A 46 -2.63 -6.96 8.41
N ALA A 47 -3.63 -7.65 8.97
CA ALA A 47 -4.56 -8.52 8.27
C ALA A 47 -5.50 -7.69 7.39
N LEU A 48 -6.08 -6.61 7.93
CA LEU A 48 -6.93 -5.66 7.20
C LEU A 48 -6.20 -5.08 5.97
N SER A 49 -4.93 -4.70 6.13
CA SER A 49 -4.05 -4.25 5.04
C SER A 49 -3.86 -5.31 3.97
N GLY A 50 -3.76 -6.59 4.36
CA GLY A 50 -3.72 -7.73 3.43
C GLY A 50 -5.03 -7.93 2.68
N ASP A 51 -6.17 -7.83 3.39
CA ASP A 51 -7.51 -7.97 2.80
C ASP A 51 -7.78 -6.88 1.76
N PHE A 52 -7.44 -5.62 2.05
CA PHE A 52 -7.48 -4.56 1.04
C PHE A 52 -6.44 -4.76 -0.07
N GLY A 53 -5.27 -5.29 0.24
CA GLY A 53 -4.29 -5.70 -0.78
C GLY A 53 -4.88 -6.69 -1.79
N ASN A 54 -5.77 -7.59 -1.38
CA ASN A 54 -6.43 -8.54 -2.28
C ASN A 54 -7.44 -7.88 -3.24
N LEU A 55 -7.92 -6.67 -2.91
CA LEU A 55 -8.79 -5.87 -3.78
C LEU A 55 -8.01 -5.04 -4.82
N PHE A 56 -6.68 -5.03 -4.74
CA PHE A 56 -5.83 -4.28 -5.64
C PHE A 56 -6.01 -4.77 -7.08
N ASN A 57 -6.36 -3.83 -7.96
CA ASN A 57 -6.49 -4.04 -9.40
C ASN A 57 -7.42 -5.21 -9.79
N GLN A 58 -8.47 -5.45 -8.99
CA GLN A 58 -9.51 -6.45 -9.27
C GLN A 58 -10.74 -5.78 -9.89
N SER A 59 -11.18 -6.25 -11.05
CA SER A 59 -12.33 -5.67 -11.75
C SER A 59 -13.69 -6.00 -11.10
N GLU A 60 -13.80 -7.12 -10.37
CA GLU A 60 -15.07 -7.64 -9.84
C GLU A 60 -15.83 -6.66 -8.92
N TYR A 61 -15.08 -5.85 -8.15
CA TYR A 61 -15.65 -4.93 -7.16
C TYR A 61 -15.35 -3.45 -7.45
N SER A 62 -14.59 -3.18 -8.51
CA SER A 62 -14.16 -1.83 -8.85
C SER A 62 -15.28 -1.01 -9.48
N ASP A 63 -15.46 0.21 -9.01
CA ASP A 63 -16.45 1.18 -9.49
C ASP A 63 -15.81 2.27 -10.37
N ILE A 64 -14.50 2.17 -10.62
CA ILE A 64 -13.76 3.05 -11.51
C ILE A 64 -12.58 2.33 -12.19
N GLU A 65 -12.31 2.72 -13.42
CA GLU A 65 -11.14 2.39 -14.21
C GLU A 65 -10.29 3.64 -14.41
N LEU A 66 -8.99 3.53 -14.12
CA LEU A 66 -8.01 4.61 -14.33
C LEU A 66 -7.07 4.21 -15.46
N ILE A 67 -6.95 5.06 -16.48
CA ILE A 67 -6.05 4.83 -17.62
C ILE A 67 -4.79 5.68 -17.42
N VAL A 68 -3.62 5.03 -17.42
CA VAL A 68 -2.29 5.67 -17.27
C VAL A 68 -1.35 5.12 -18.34
N GLU A 69 -0.84 5.96 -19.24
CA GLU A 69 0.05 5.54 -20.34
C GLU A 69 -0.46 4.34 -21.16
N SER A 70 -1.77 4.21 -21.34
CA SER A 70 -2.46 3.08 -21.99
C SER A 70 -2.62 1.81 -21.16
N GLU A 71 -2.15 1.79 -19.91
CA GLU A 71 -2.47 0.73 -18.94
C GLU A 71 -3.77 1.04 -18.20
N HIS A 72 -4.54 -0.02 -17.93
CA HIS A 72 -5.83 0.05 -17.26
C HIS A 72 -5.71 -0.44 -15.81
N PHE A 73 -6.16 0.39 -14.87
CA PHE A 73 -6.17 0.10 -13.43
C PHE A 73 -7.59 0.11 -12.89
N TYR A 74 -8.04 -1.02 -12.36
CA TYR A 74 -9.33 -1.12 -11.68
C TYR A 74 -9.19 -0.69 -10.22
N ALA A 75 -10.01 0.26 -9.78
CA ALA A 75 -9.93 0.80 -8.43
C ALA A 75 -11.30 1.05 -7.80
N HIS A 76 -11.28 1.42 -6.51
CA HIS A 76 -12.46 1.79 -5.75
C HIS A 76 -12.42 3.28 -5.41
N ARG A 77 -13.42 4.05 -5.87
CA ARG A 77 -13.51 5.50 -5.65
C ARG A 77 -13.40 5.87 -4.18
N ILE A 78 -14.05 5.08 -3.32
CA ILE A 78 -14.07 5.33 -1.88
C ILE A 78 -12.68 5.14 -1.24
N ILE A 79 -11.91 4.14 -1.66
CA ILE A 79 -10.56 3.90 -1.14
C ILE A 79 -9.63 5.03 -1.58
N LEU A 80 -9.67 5.40 -2.87
CA LEU A 80 -8.88 6.51 -3.40
C LEU A 80 -9.16 7.82 -2.64
N ALA A 81 -10.44 8.18 -2.47
CA ALA A 81 -10.85 9.40 -1.80
C ALA A 81 -10.59 9.41 -0.28
N ALA A 82 -10.63 8.26 0.38
CA ALA A 82 -10.28 8.15 1.80
C ALA A 82 -8.76 8.31 2.04
N ARG A 83 -7.94 8.00 1.04
CA ARG A 83 -6.47 7.98 1.15
C ARG A 83 -5.81 9.22 0.57
N SER A 84 -6.53 10.03 -0.22
CA SER A 84 -5.99 11.24 -0.86
C SER A 84 -7.07 12.29 -1.11
N GLU A 85 -6.75 13.51 -0.68
CA GLU A 85 -7.58 14.69 -0.86
C GLU A 85 -7.71 15.07 -2.33
N TYR A 86 -6.64 14.84 -3.11
CA TYR A 86 -6.65 15.01 -4.56
C TYR A 86 -7.69 14.08 -5.20
N PHE A 87 -7.65 12.78 -4.90
CA PHE A 87 -8.62 11.83 -5.45
C PHE A 87 -10.03 12.10 -4.93
N ARG A 88 -10.20 12.55 -3.68
CA ARG A 88 -11.51 12.97 -3.18
C ARG A 88 -12.08 14.13 -3.99
N ALA A 89 -11.28 15.16 -4.25
CA ALA A 89 -11.69 16.29 -5.06
C ALA A 89 -12.00 15.88 -6.51
N LEU A 90 -11.16 15.02 -7.11
CA LEU A 90 -11.36 14.51 -8.46
C LEU A 90 -12.68 13.73 -8.60
N LEU A 91 -12.97 12.85 -7.64
CA LEU A 91 -14.06 11.87 -7.72
C LEU A 91 -15.39 12.34 -7.12
N PHE A 92 -15.35 13.33 -6.22
CA PHE A 92 -16.51 13.81 -5.47
C PHE A 92 -16.64 15.34 -5.44
N GLY A 93 -15.75 16.09 -6.11
CA GLY A 93 -15.72 17.56 -6.09
C GLY A 93 -16.69 18.27 -7.04
N GLY A 94 -17.63 17.57 -7.68
CA GLY A 94 -18.66 18.17 -8.53
C GLY A 94 -18.24 18.46 -9.98
N LEU A 95 -17.02 18.10 -10.38
CA LEU A 95 -16.53 18.18 -11.76
C LEU A 95 -17.09 17.04 -12.64
N ARG A 96 -16.85 17.08 -13.96
CA ARG A 96 -17.33 16.05 -14.90
C ARG A 96 -16.89 14.64 -14.49
N GLU A 97 -15.66 14.53 -14.00
CA GLU A 97 -15.02 13.31 -13.50
C GLU A 97 -15.72 12.76 -12.24
N SER A 98 -16.40 13.63 -11.48
CA SER A 98 -17.15 13.23 -10.28
C SER A 98 -18.55 12.68 -10.59
N GLN A 99 -19.04 12.82 -11.83
CA GLN A 99 -20.35 12.29 -12.20
C GLN A 99 -20.35 10.76 -12.11
N CYS A 100 -21.38 10.19 -11.46
CA CYS A 100 -21.49 8.74 -11.25
C CYS A 100 -21.49 7.91 -12.54
N ASN A 101 -21.81 8.51 -13.68
CA ASN A 101 -21.84 7.82 -14.96
C ASN A 101 -20.46 7.65 -15.59
N ASN A 102 -19.45 8.41 -15.15
CA ASN A 102 -18.10 8.27 -15.68
C ASN A 102 -17.35 7.17 -14.92
N HIS A 103 -17.21 6.01 -15.55
CA HIS A 103 -16.54 4.84 -14.99
C HIS A 103 -15.07 4.77 -15.38
N THR A 104 -14.60 5.63 -16.29
CA THR A 104 -13.21 5.61 -16.79
C THR A 104 -12.61 7.02 -16.73
N ILE A 105 -11.44 7.15 -16.09
CA ILE A 105 -10.71 8.42 -15.99
C ILE A 105 -9.29 8.23 -16.52
N GLU A 106 -8.89 9.10 -17.44
CA GLU A 106 -7.49 9.19 -17.87
C GLU A 106 -6.69 10.04 -16.87
N ILE A 107 -5.64 9.45 -16.30
CA ILE A 107 -4.68 10.14 -15.44
C ILE A 107 -3.48 10.52 -16.30
N LYS A 108 -3.30 11.83 -16.50
CA LYS A 108 -2.27 12.40 -17.37
C LYS A 108 -0.96 12.63 -16.61
N GLU A 109 0.12 12.77 -17.37
CA GLU A 109 1.45 13.17 -16.86
C GLU A 109 2.02 12.24 -15.78
N CYS A 110 1.69 10.95 -15.86
CA CYS A 110 2.04 9.96 -14.86
C CYS A 110 2.56 8.70 -15.53
N LYS A 111 3.66 8.13 -15.02
CA LYS A 111 4.22 6.85 -15.50
C LYS A 111 3.44 5.68 -14.94
N SER A 112 3.05 4.70 -15.76
CA SER A 112 2.21 3.56 -15.31
C SER A 112 2.86 2.76 -14.17
N ALA A 113 4.18 2.53 -14.26
CA ALA A 113 4.95 1.81 -13.26
C ALA A 113 4.92 2.51 -11.89
N ALA A 114 5.15 3.82 -11.85
CA ALA A 114 5.11 4.60 -10.61
C ALA A 114 3.68 4.69 -10.05
N PHE A 115 2.68 4.86 -10.93
CA PHE A 115 1.28 4.85 -10.53
C PHE A 115 0.87 3.54 -9.87
N LYS A 116 1.30 2.41 -10.44
CA LYS A 116 1.02 1.08 -9.91
C LYS A 116 1.53 0.92 -8.47
N VAL A 117 2.76 1.38 -8.21
CA VAL A 117 3.36 1.35 -6.86
C VAL A 117 2.57 2.25 -5.91
N LEU A 118 2.19 3.44 -6.33
CA LEU A 118 1.36 4.35 -5.53
C LEU A 118 -0.02 3.77 -5.24
N LEU A 119 -0.66 3.16 -6.24
CA LEU A 119 -1.97 2.53 -6.07
C LEU A 119 -1.88 1.35 -5.09
N GLN A 120 -0.83 0.53 -5.18
CA GLN A 120 -0.60 -0.54 -4.19
C GLN A 120 -0.44 0.02 -2.77
N TYR A 121 0.26 1.16 -2.62
CA TYR A 121 0.38 1.85 -1.33
C TYR A 121 -0.96 2.39 -0.82
N ILE A 122 -1.80 2.91 -1.70
CA ILE A 122 -3.13 3.40 -1.34
C ILE A 122 -3.94 2.30 -0.64
N TYR A 123 -3.91 1.08 -1.18
CA TYR A 123 -4.64 -0.06 -0.63
C TYR A 123 -3.99 -0.67 0.61
N THR A 124 -2.67 -0.79 0.63
CA THR A 124 -1.97 -1.60 1.65
C THR A 124 -1.28 -0.77 2.72
N GLY A 125 -0.99 0.51 2.45
CA GLY A 125 -0.13 1.35 3.28
C GLY A 125 1.34 0.93 3.28
N ARG A 126 1.76 0.06 2.34
CA ARG A 126 3.11 -0.52 2.31
C ARG A 126 3.73 -0.39 0.92
N ILE A 127 5.02 -0.06 0.88
CA ILE A 127 5.88 -0.14 -0.31
C ILE A 127 7.21 -0.75 0.14
N ASN A 128 7.80 -1.61 -0.69
CA ASN A 128 9.18 -2.06 -0.51
C ASN A 128 10.09 -1.30 -1.47
N LEU A 129 10.68 -0.20 -1.00
CA LEU A 129 11.51 0.68 -1.82
C LEU A 129 12.76 -0.01 -2.39
N LEU A 130 13.25 -1.07 -1.74
CA LEU A 130 14.41 -1.84 -2.19
C LEU A 130 14.14 -2.68 -3.45
N LYS A 131 12.86 -2.94 -3.76
CA LYS A 131 12.45 -3.73 -4.93
C LYS A 131 12.14 -2.88 -6.15
N GLU A 132 12.06 -1.56 -5.98
CA GLU A 132 11.73 -0.63 -7.04
C GLU A 132 12.98 -0.09 -7.73
N LYS A 133 12.86 0.20 -9.02
CA LYS A 133 13.94 0.84 -9.78
C LYS A 133 14.03 2.32 -9.40
N GLU A 134 15.23 2.88 -9.48
CA GLU A 134 15.47 4.29 -9.15
C GLU A 134 14.62 5.26 -9.99
N ASP A 135 14.49 5.01 -11.30
CA ASP A 135 13.65 5.82 -12.18
C ASP A 135 12.18 5.81 -11.70
N THR A 136 11.65 4.62 -11.38
CA THR A 136 10.29 4.47 -10.82
C THR A 136 10.13 5.22 -9.50
N LEU A 137 11.16 5.24 -8.65
CA LEU A 137 11.14 5.95 -7.38
C LEU A 137 11.17 7.47 -7.54
N LEU A 138 11.88 7.98 -8.54
CA LEU A 138 11.88 9.41 -8.88
C LEU A 138 10.52 9.84 -9.44
N ASP A 139 9.96 9.06 -10.34
CA ASP A 139 8.61 9.29 -10.86
C ASP A 139 7.56 9.23 -9.74
N LEU A 140 7.67 8.22 -8.85
CA LEU A 140 6.82 8.07 -7.68
C LEU A 140 6.92 9.30 -6.75
N LEU A 141 8.12 9.86 -6.57
CA LEU A 141 8.31 11.07 -5.75
C LEU A 141 7.50 12.26 -6.29
N GLY A 142 7.45 12.42 -7.61
CA GLY A 142 6.60 13.42 -8.25
C GLY A 142 5.12 13.19 -7.95
N LEU A 143 4.65 11.94 -8.08
CA LEU A 143 3.23 11.60 -7.86
C LEU A 143 2.80 11.74 -6.40
N VAL A 144 3.63 11.32 -5.44
CA VAL A 144 3.27 11.43 -4.01
C VAL A 144 3.17 12.88 -3.57
N HIS A 145 4.02 13.75 -4.11
CA HIS A 145 3.93 15.19 -3.90
C HIS A 145 2.64 15.74 -4.55
N GLN A 146 2.40 15.42 -5.82
CA GLN A 146 1.24 15.90 -6.58
C GLN A 146 -0.10 15.49 -5.95
N TYR A 147 -0.21 14.26 -5.44
CA TYR A 147 -1.46 13.72 -4.86
C TYR A 147 -1.54 13.87 -3.34
N GLY A 148 -0.58 14.54 -2.70
CA GLY A 148 -0.64 14.96 -1.29
C GLY A 148 -0.32 13.88 -0.25
N PHE A 149 0.51 12.89 -0.58
CA PHE A 149 0.92 11.81 0.34
C PHE A 149 2.16 12.18 1.18
N GLN A 150 2.04 13.17 2.07
CA GLN A 150 3.18 13.75 2.80
C GLN A 150 4.04 12.74 3.57
N GLN A 151 3.42 11.75 4.21
CA GLN A 151 4.15 10.73 4.99
C GLN A 151 5.01 9.87 4.07
N LEU A 152 4.48 9.46 2.93
CA LEU A 152 5.21 8.69 1.93
C LEU A 152 6.29 9.53 1.25
N GLU A 153 6.00 10.79 0.91
CA GLU A 153 6.95 11.75 0.36
C GLU A 153 8.19 11.90 1.26
N ASN A 154 7.98 12.03 2.57
CA ASN A 154 9.06 12.14 3.54
C ASN A 154 9.92 10.86 3.58
N SER A 155 9.29 9.69 3.68
CA SER A 155 10.02 8.41 3.68
C SER A 155 10.79 8.18 2.37
N LEU A 156 10.18 8.49 1.23
CA LEU A 156 10.78 8.34 -0.09
C LEU A 156 11.95 9.31 -0.29
N SER A 157 11.80 10.56 0.18
CA SER A 157 12.86 11.56 0.16
C SER A 157 14.08 11.15 0.99
N ILE A 158 13.86 10.60 2.19
CA ILE A 158 14.95 10.10 3.05
C ILE A 158 15.67 8.95 2.35
N TYR A 159 14.92 8.00 1.80
CA TYR A 159 15.47 6.86 1.10
C TYR A 159 16.30 7.27 -0.14
N LEU A 160 15.75 8.11 -1.01
CA LEU A 160 16.46 8.57 -2.20
C LEU A 160 17.72 9.37 -1.86
N LYS A 161 17.68 10.25 -0.84
CA LYS A 161 18.87 10.96 -0.35
C LYS A 161 19.95 9.99 0.13
N SER A 162 19.57 8.92 0.82
CA SER A 162 20.52 7.91 1.29
C SER A 162 21.18 7.16 0.13
N ILE A 163 20.44 6.76 -0.91
CA ILE A 163 21.01 6.12 -2.10
C ILE A 163 22.00 7.05 -2.80
N LEU A 164 21.61 8.30 -3.05
CA LEU A 164 22.46 9.27 -3.75
C LEU A 164 23.74 9.57 -2.96
N SER A 165 23.65 9.63 -1.63
CA SER A 165 24.82 9.79 -0.76
C SER A 165 25.77 8.60 -0.81
N LEU A 166 25.25 7.37 -0.89
CA LEU A 166 26.06 6.14 -0.97
C LEU A 166 26.79 6.03 -2.32
N LYS A 167 26.13 6.38 -3.43
CA LYS A 167 26.78 6.41 -4.74
C LYS A 167 27.97 7.38 -4.80
N ASN A 168 27.85 8.52 -4.13
CA ASN A 168 28.96 9.47 -4.02
C ASN A 168 30.15 8.89 -3.23
N LEU A 169 29.89 8.02 -2.25
CA LEU A 169 30.92 7.30 -1.50
C LEU A 169 31.60 6.20 -2.33
N ASP A 170 30.84 5.43 -3.11
CA ASP A 170 31.41 4.40 -3.99
C ASP A 170 32.34 5.00 -5.05
N LEU A 171 31.97 6.16 -5.62
CA LEU A 171 32.83 6.91 -6.52
C LEU A 171 34.11 7.40 -5.84
N LEU A 172 34.03 7.87 -4.58
CA LEU A 172 35.20 8.31 -3.81
C LEU A 172 36.16 7.14 -3.54
N ILE A 173 35.63 5.96 -3.18
CA ILE A 173 36.45 4.77 -2.91
C ILE A 173 37.15 4.31 -4.19
N ILE A 174 36.45 4.31 -5.33
CA ILE A 174 37.06 3.95 -6.62
C ILE A 174 38.12 4.96 -7.06
N MET A 175 37.96 6.25 -6.73
CA MET A 175 38.95 7.29 -7.02
C MET A 175 40.18 7.25 -6.11
N GLN A 176 40.10 6.67 -4.91
CA GLN A 176 41.24 6.52 -4.00
C GLN A 176 42.01 5.20 -4.19
N MET A 177 41.50 4.27 -5.01
CA MET A 177 42.15 2.99 -5.32
C MET A 177 42.89 2.97 -6.67
N LYS A 178 43.08 4.13 -7.32
CA LYS A 178 43.93 4.31 -8.50
C LYS A 178 45.11 5.22 -8.17
#